data_AF-A0A173UQ01-F1
#
_entry.id   AF-A0A173UQ01-F1
#
_cell.length_a   1.000
_cell.length_b   1.000
_cell.length_c   1.000
_cell.angle_alpha   90.00
_cell.angle_beta   90.00
_cell.angle_gamma   90.00
#
_symmetry.space_group_name_H-M   'P 1'
#
loop_
_entity.id
_entity.type
_entity.pdbx_description
1 polymer ?
#
loop_
_entity_poly.entity_id
_entity_poly.type
_entity_poly.pdbx_seq_one_letter_code
_entity_poly.pdbx_strand_id
1 'polypeptide(L)'
;MEKCMYGHIYNRKRYGDLCPFCSMERRQKETEGAKPAGFEPPLDILEKEVRPVCGWLICIEGARVGMDYKIYKGKNFVGRGDDMDIQILGDNEIDRKNHTIIVYDDKKLNTMILPGDSSGLAYLNDEPVYVPTELKPYDIISMGKSRFLFVALCGTNFSWDDVK
;
A
#
# COMPACT_ATOMS: atom_id res chain seq x y z
N MET A 1 -24.55 -21.12 -32.94
CA MET A 1 -24.35 -22.44 -32.31
C MET A 1 -23.14 -22.32 -31.40
N GLU A 2 -23.13 -23.01 -30.26
CA GLU A 2 -22.07 -22.89 -29.26
C GLU A 2 -21.45 -24.26 -28.95
N LYS A 3 -20.17 -24.26 -28.55
CA LYS A 3 -19.39 -25.48 -28.30
C LYS A 3 -19.21 -25.69 -26.79
N CYS A 4 -19.54 -26.88 -26.28
CA CYS A 4 -19.28 -27.24 -24.87
C CYS A 4 -17.81 -27.62 -24.63
N MET A 5 -17.41 -27.85 -23.36
CA MET A 5 -16.02 -28.19 -22.99
C MET A 5 -15.50 -29.50 -23.59
N TYR A 6 -16.38 -30.45 -23.90
CA TYR A 6 -16.06 -31.71 -24.58
C TYR A 6 -16.16 -31.62 -26.11
N GLY A 7 -16.44 -30.42 -26.62
CA GLY A 7 -16.39 -30.13 -28.05
C GLY A 7 -17.68 -30.34 -28.82
N HIS A 8 -18.80 -30.67 -28.18
CA HIS A 8 -20.11 -30.77 -28.83
C HIS A 8 -20.68 -29.39 -29.18
N ILE A 9 -21.23 -29.27 -30.38
CA ILE A 9 -21.86 -28.04 -30.87
C ILE A 9 -23.38 -28.15 -30.68
N TYR A 10 -23.98 -27.20 -29.97
CA TYR A 10 -25.42 -27.19 -29.68
C TYR A 10 -26.02 -25.79 -29.72
N ASN A 11 -27.35 -25.70 -29.72
CA ASN A 11 -28.07 -24.42 -29.75
C ASN A 11 -28.44 -23.97 -28.33
N ARG A 12 -27.68 -23.00 -27.80
CA ARG A 12 -27.89 -22.43 -26.46
C ARG A 12 -29.29 -21.85 -26.26
N LYS A 13 -29.85 -21.17 -27.27
CA LYS A 13 -31.21 -20.58 -27.16
C LYS A 13 -32.29 -21.62 -26.89
N ARG A 14 -32.03 -22.89 -27.21
CA ARG A 14 -32.98 -24.00 -27.05
C ARG A 14 -32.71 -24.86 -25.81
N TYR A 15 -31.45 -25.03 -25.43
CA TYR A 15 -31.05 -25.98 -24.38
C TYR A 15 -30.38 -25.33 -23.16
N GLY A 16 -30.24 -23.99 -23.15
CA GLY A 16 -29.62 -23.26 -22.04
C GLY A 16 -28.11 -23.53 -21.92
N ASP A 17 -27.59 -23.45 -20.70
CA ASP A 17 -26.16 -23.67 -20.41
C ASP A 17 -25.78 -25.15 -20.20
N LEU A 18 -26.79 -26.04 -20.25
CA LEU A 18 -26.64 -27.49 -20.24
C LEU A 18 -26.45 -28.02 -21.66
N CYS A 19 -25.35 -28.74 -21.88
CA CYS A 19 -25.13 -29.40 -23.16
C CYS A 19 -26.03 -30.65 -23.27
N PRO A 20 -26.89 -30.76 -24.31
CA PRO A 20 -27.82 -31.89 -24.44
C PRO A 20 -27.14 -33.25 -24.74
N PHE A 21 -25.85 -33.23 -25.08
CA PHE A 21 -25.10 -34.45 -25.47
C PHE A 21 -24.31 -35.08 -24.32
N CYS A 22 -23.88 -34.27 -23.35
CA CYS A 22 -23.08 -34.75 -22.22
C CYS A 22 -23.65 -34.35 -20.87
N SER A 23 -24.79 -33.65 -20.83
CA SER A 23 -25.50 -33.18 -19.63
C SER A 23 -24.66 -32.38 -18.64
N MET A 24 -23.46 -31.95 -19.04
CA MET A 24 -22.56 -31.15 -18.22
C MET A 24 -22.84 -29.67 -18.44
N GLU A 25 -22.93 -28.95 -17.32
CA GLU A 25 -22.95 -27.50 -17.30
C GLU A 25 -21.57 -26.96 -17.70
N ARG A 26 -21.55 -25.85 -18.45
CA ARG A 26 -20.32 -25.06 -18.52
C ARG A 26 -20.02 -24.55 -17.11
N ARG A 27 -18.79 -24.77 -16.62
CA ARG A 27 -18.30 -24.17 -15.37
C ARG A 27 -18.64 -22.67 -15.44
N GLN A 28 -19.54 -22.21 -14.57
CA GLN A 28 -19.76 -20.79 -14.38
C GLN A 28 -18.37 -20.21 -14.14
N LYS A 29 -18.01 -19.13 -14.84
CA LYS A 29 -16.86 -18.33 -14.42
C LYS A 29 -17.10 -18.08 -12.94
N GLU A 30 -16.26 -18.65 -12.07
CA GLU A 30 -16.21 -18.22 -10.69
C GLU A 30 -16.12 -16.69 -10.78
N THR A 31 -17.14 -16.02 -10.27
CA THR A 31 -17.18 -14.57 -10.19
C THR A 31 -16.08 -14.17 -9.24
N GLU A 32 -14.85 -14.06 -9.75
CA GLU A 32 -13.76 -13.36 -9.10
C GLU A 32 -14.30 -11.97 -8.73
N GLY A 33 -14.59 -11.77 -7.44
CA GLY A 33 -15.14 -10.53 -6.91
C GLY A 33 -16.62 -10.53 -6.49
N ALA A 34 -17.36 -11.64 -6.56
CA ALA A 34 -18.70 -11.66 -5.95
C ALA A 34 -18.57 -11.61 -4.41
N LYS A 35 -18.96 -10.47 -3.82
CA LYS A 35 -19.05 -10.31 -2.36
C LYS A 35 -19.94 -11.43 -1.79
N PRO A 36 -19.55 -12.07 -0.67
CA PRO A 36 -20.34 -13.16 -0.09
C PRO A 36 -21.75 -12.67 0.27
N ALA A 37 -22.74 -13.54 0.10
CA ALA A 37 -24.13 -13.23 0.45
C ALA A 37 -24.23 -12.77 1.91
N GLY A 38 -24.84 -11.60 2.15
CA GLY A 38 -24.93 -10.98 3.47
C GLY A 38 -23.79 -10.00 3.82
N PHE A 39 -22.82 -9.79 2.92
CA PHE A 39 -21.83 -8.71 3.06
C PHE A 39 -22.38 -7.39 2.50
N GLU A 40 -23.31 -6.79 3.24
CA GLU A 40 -23.76 -5.41 3.03
C GLU A 40 -23.15 -4.54 4.15
N PRO A 41 -22.04 -3.82 3.90
CA PRO A 41 -21.49 -2.92 4.90
C PRO A 41 -22.51 -1.81 5.22
N PRO A 42 -22.66 -1.43 6.51
CA PRO A 42 -23.49 -0.27 6.90
C PRO A 42 -23.14 0.98 6.09
N LEU A 43 -24.14 1.80 5.78
CA LEU A 43 -23.98 3.04 5.00
C LEU A 43 -22.89 3.95 5.58
N ASP A 44 -22.82 4.06 6.91
CA ASP A 44 -21.83 4.86 7.64
C ASP A 44 -20.37 4.45 7.36
N ILE A 45 -20.13 3.20 6.94
CA ILE A 45 -18.81 2.68 6.57
C ILE A 45 -18.49 3.01 5.11
N LEU A 46 -19.50 3.01 4.23
CA LEU A 46 -19.34 3.33 2.80
C LEU A 46 -18.97 4.81 2.58
N GLU A 47 -19.44 5.70 3.46
CA GLU A 47 -19.18 7.14 3.38
C GLU A 47 -17.79 7.53 3.88
N LYS A 48 -17.08 6.64 4.58
CA LYS A 48 -15.72 6.91 5.07
C LYS A 48 -14.69 6.59 4.00
N GLU A 49 -14.13 7.64 3.41
CA GLU A 49 -12.95 7.50 2.54
C GLU A 49 -11.77 6.93 3.32
N VAL A 50 -11.31 5.75 2.90
CA VAL A 50 -10.09 5.12 3.43
C VAL A 50 -8.92 5.54 2.56
N ARG A 51 -7.93 6.21 3.16
CA ARG A 51 -6.64 6.44 2.49
C ARG A 51 -5.84 5.13 2.48
N PRO A 52 -5.53 4.55 1.31
CA PRO A 52 -4.82 3.27 1.25
C PRO A 52 -3.35 3.44 1.66
N VAL A 53 -2.90 2.63 2.61
CA VAL A 53 -1.52 2.64 3.10
C VAL A 53 -0.61 1.99 2.06
N CYS A 54 0.52 2.61 1.76
CA CYS A 54 1.52 2.12 0.79
C CYS A 54 2.75 1.51 1.47
N GLY A 55 2.94 1.72 2.76
CA GLY A 55 4.02 1.15 3.56
C GLY A 55 4.03 1.72 4.98
N TRP A 56 5.05 1.38 5.75
CA TRP A 56 5.21 1.83 7.12
C TRP A 56 6.66 2.20 7.45
N LEU A 57 6.80 3.11 8.40
CA LEU A 57 8.00 3.24 9.22
C LEU A 57 7.69 2.67 10.60
N ILE A 58 8.54 1.79 11.10
CA ILE A 58 8.40 1.19 12.43
C ILE A 58 9.51 1.73 13.32
N CYS A 59 9.17 2.41 14.42
CA CYS A 59 10.19 2.87 15.36
C CYS A 59 10.83 1.66 16.05
N ILE A 60 12.13 1.47 15.84
CA ILE A 60 12.91 0.38 16.44
C ILE A 60 13.86 0.88 17.53
N GLU A 61 14.13 2.18 17.55
CA GLU A 61 14.92 2.85 18.58
C GLU A 61 14.38 4.28 18.79
N GLY A 62 14.36 4.77 20.03
CA GLY A 62 13.85 6.09 20.41
C GLY A 62 12.70 6.03 21.42
N ALA A 63 11.95 7.12 21.56
CA ALA A 63 10.92 7.25 22.60
C ALA A 63 9.67 6.39 22.36
N ARG A 64 9.43 5.93 21.12
CA ARG A 64 8.19 5.26 20.71
C ARG A 64 8.42 3.90 20.04
N VAL A 65 9.34 3.11 20.57
CA VAL A 65 9.65 1.77 20.03
C VAL A 65 8.37 0.94 19.86
N GLY A 66 8.23 0.31 18.69
CA GLY A 66 7.06 -0.48 18.28
C GLY A 66 5.94 0.31 17.61
N MET A 67 5.98 1.64 17.62
CA MET A 67 5.00 2.48 16.93
C MET A 67 5.15 2.36 15.41
N ASP A 68 4.04 2.17 14.71
CA ASP A 68 3.96 2.25 13.25
C ASP A 68 3.54 3.66 12.79
N TYR A 69 4.14 4.10 11.69
CA TYR A 69 3.76 5.31 10.98
C TYR A 69 3.42 4.95 9.54
N LYS A 70 2.21 5.29 9.11
CA LYS A 70 1.68 4.90 7.80
C LYS A 70 2.19 5.85 6.72
N ILE A 71 2.66 5.28 5.63
CA ILE A 71 3.03 5.99 4.40
C ILE A 71 1.87 5.89 3.43
N TYR A 72 1.47 7.00 2.84
CA TYR A 72 0.44 7.06 1.81
C TYR A 72 1.03 7.45 0.45
N LYS A 73 0.20 7.38 -0.60
CA LYS A 73 0.57 7.80 -1.95
C LYS A 73 1.03 9.27 -2.00
N GLY A 74 2.10 9.53 -2.73
CA GLY A 74 2.69 10.85 -2.86
C GLY A 74 3.69 11.16 -1.76
N LYS A 75 3.83 12.44 -1.41
CA LYS A 75 4.77 12.91 -0.40
C LYS A 75 4.17 12.78 1.00
N ASN A 76 4.96 12.30 1.94
CA ASN A 76 4.65 12.24 3.37
C ASN A 76 5.75 13.02 4.08
N PHE A 77 5.40 14.20 4.61
CA PHE A 77 6.33 15.05 5.34
C PHE A 77 6.52 14.50 6.76
N VAL A 78 7.78 14.27 7.14
CA VAL A 78 8.14 13.68 8.42
C VAL A 78 8.76 14.74 9.32
N GLY A 79 8.30 14.82 10.56
CA GLY A 79 8.86 15.73 11.56
C GLY A 79 8.11 15.63 12.88
N ARG A 80 8.41 16.51 13.83
CA ARG A 80 7.75 16.52 15.15
C ARG A 80 6.50 17.41 15.23
N GLY A 81 6.31 18.28 14.26
CA GLY A 81 5.16 19.19 14.15
C GLY A 81 3.85 18.43 14.00
N ASP A 82 2.78 19.03 14.50
CA ASP A 82 1.40 18.57 14.34
C ASP A 82 0.85 18.78 12.92
N ASP A 83 1.54 19.59 12.13
CA ASP A 83 1.28 19.82 10.71
C ASP A 83 1.98 18.82 9.78
N MET A 84 2.73 17.86 10.32
CA MET A 84 3.41 16.81 9.56
C MET A 84 2.48 15.64 9.24
N ASP A 85 2.62 15.04 8.06
CA ASP A 85 1.88 13.83 7.70
C ASP A 85 2.27 12.65 8.61
N ILE A 86 3.57 12.54 8.91
CA ILE A 86 4.13 11.57 9.85
C ILE A 86 4.75 12.34 11.01
N GLN A 87 3.97 12.45 12.09
CA GLN A 87 4.40 13.13 13.31
C GLN A 87 5.16 12.17 14.25
N ILE A 88 6.44 12.48 14.49
CA ILE A 88 7.30 11.74 15.42
C ILE A 88 7.47 12.55 16.70
N LEU A 89 7.01 11.99 17.83
CA LEU A 89 7.05 12.62 19.15
C LEU A 89 8.09 11.96 20.06
N GLY A 90 8.66 12.74 20.97
CA GLY A 90 9.56 12.26 22.02
C GLY A 90 11.05 12.36 21.70
N ASP A 91 11.42 12.83 20.51
CA ASP A 91 12.79 13.13 20.13
C ASP A 91 12.92 14.61 19.74
N ASN A 92 13.66 15.39 20.54
CA ASN A 92 13.80 16.83 20.33
C ASN A 92 14.83 17.18 19.24
N GLU A 93 15.66 16.22 18.81
CA GLU A 93 16.63 16.42 17.72
C GLU A 93 15.98 16.21 16.34
N ILE A 94 14.78 15.62 16.30
CA ILE A 94 13.94 15.63 15.11
C ILE A 94 13.31 17.02 14.96
N ASP A 95 13.54 17.60 13.80
CA ASP A 95 13.05 18.93 13.46
C ASP A 95 11.53 18.98 13.47
N ARG A 96 10.98 20.15 13.83
CA ARG A 96 9.54 20.33 13.88
C ARG A 96 8.90 20.20 12.51
N LYS A 97 9.54 20.73 11.45
CA LYS A 97 9.01 20.67 10.10
C LYS A 97 10.00 19.96 9.20
N ASN A 98 9.47 19.06 8.36
CA ASN A 98 10.16 18.48 7.21
C ASN A 98 11.61 18.03 7.51
N HIS A 99 11.80 17.21 8.53
CA HIS A 99 13.11 16.63 8.81
C HIS A 99 13.56 15.72 7.65
N THR A 100 12.62 15.01 7.07
CA THR A 100 12.77 14.29 5.81
C THR A 100 11.41 14.15 5.13
N ILE A 101 11.40 13.64 3.90
CA ILE A 101 10.17 13.39 3.14
C ILE A 101 10.24 11.97 2.61
N ILE A 102 9.20 11.18 2.87
CA ILE A 102 9.02 9.85 2.30
C ILE A 102 8.02 9.94 1.15
N VAL A 103 8.41 9.48 -0.03
CA VAL A 103 7.60 9.60 -1.24
C VAL A 103 7.30 8.22 -1.80
N TYR A 104 6.03 7.83 -1.87
CA TYR A 104 5.61 6.70 -2.68
C TYR A 104 5.17 7.18 -4.07
N ASP A 105 5.88 6.74 -5.11
CA ASP A 105 5.55 7.00 -6.51
C ASP A 105 4.76 5.80 -7.06
N ASP A 106 3.47 6.00 -7.32
CA ASP A 106 2.57 4.98 -7.85
C ASP A 106 2.85 4.61 -9.30
N LYS A 107 3.50 5.49 -10.07
CA LYS A 107 3.87 5.21 -11.46
C LYS A 107 5.11 4.33 -11.54
N LYS A 108 6.06 4.55 -10.63
CA LYS A 108 7.28 3.76 -10.53
C LYS A 108 7.18 2.57 -9.59
N LEU A 109 6.10 2.50 -8.80
CA LEU A 109 5.87 1.47 -7.78
C LEU A 109 7.06 1.34 -6.83
N ASN A 110 7.62 2.47 -6.40
CA ASN A 110 8.73 2.50 -5.47
C ASN A 110 8.59 3.63 -4.43
N THR A 111 9.37 3.52 -3.36
CA THR A 111 9.43 4.52 -2.30
C THR A 111 10.80 5.17 -2.27
N MET A 112 10.84 6.48 -2.13
CA MET A 112 12.06 7.28 -2.06
C MET A 112 12.10 8.04 -0.73
N ILE A 113 13.30 8.20 -0.17
CA ILE A 113 13.60 9.18 0.88
C ILE A 113 14.24 10.41 0.25
N LEU A 114 13.76 11.58 0.62
CA LEU A 114 14.29 12.87 0.17
C LEU A 114 14.84 13.64 1.37
N PRO A 115 15.89 14.45 1.20
CA PRO A 115 16.34 15.37 2.25
C PRO A 115 15.22 16.35 2.62
N GLY A 116 15.15 16.67 3.92
CA GLY A 116 14.32 17.76 4.42
C GLY A 116 14.91 19.14 4.09
N ASP A 117 14.14 20.20 4.36
CA ASP A 117 14.61 21.60 4.36
C ASP A 117 14.99 22.08 5.78
N SER A 118 15.17 21.13 6.70
CA SER A 118 15.44 21.35 8.10
C SER A 118 16.94 21.39 8.42
N SER A 119 17.28 21.66 9.69
CA SER A 119 18.68 21.72 10.14
C SER A 119 19.31 20.34 10.36
N GLY A 120 18.53 19.35 10.80
CA GLY A 120 18.98 17.98 10.98
C GLY A 120 18.96 17.18 9.69
N LEU A 121 19.90 16.23 9.56
CA LEU A 121 19.98 15.30 8.44
C LEU A 121 19.30 13.99 8.80
N ALA A 122 18.58 13.41 7.83
CA ALA A 122 18.21 12.02 7.87
C ALA A 122 19.33 11.14 7.31
N TYR A 123 19.45 9.94 7.87
CA TYR A 123 20.42 8.94 7.45
C TYR A 123 19.68 7.69 7.00
N LEU A 124 20.14 7.08 5.92
CA LEU A 124 19.67 5.80 5.39
C LEU A 124 20.80 4.78 5.54
N ASN A 125 20.58 3.75 6.37
CA ASN A 125 21.58 2.74 6.70
C ASN A 125 22.91 3.37 7.15
N ASP A 126 22.81 4.34 8.07
CA ASP A 126 23.91 5.10 8.65
C ASP A 126 24.67 6.05 7.69
N GLU A 127 24.22 6.15 6.43
CA GLU A 127 24.73 7.11 5.44
C GLU A 127 23.79 8.32 5.31
N PRO A 128 24.31 9.56 5.31
CA PRO A 128 23.48 10.76 5.22
C PRO A 128 22.78 10.88 3.85
N VAL A 129 21.49 11.24 3.87
CA VAL A 129 20.69 11.44 2.66
C VAL A 129 20.83 12.87 2.16
N TYR A 130 21.67 13.09 1.14
CA TYR A 130 21.83 14.40 0.50
C TYR A 130 20.96 14.61 -0.74
N VAL A 131 20.51 13.52 -1.34
CA VAL A 131 19.75 13.51 -2.60
C VAL A 131 18.62 12.49 -2.52
N PRO A 132 17.57 12.60 -3.36
CA PRO A 132 16.52 11.60 -3.43
C PRO A 132 17.11 10.19 -3.64
N THR A 133 16.85 9.29 -2.70
CA THR A 133 17.41 7.93 -2.68
C THR A 133 16.28 6.92 -2.52
N GLU A 134 16.36 5.80 -3.23
CA GLU A 134 15.34 4.74 -3.15
C GLU A 134 15.43 3.98 -1.82
N LEU A 135 14.28 3.74 -1.20
CA LEU A 135 14.15 2.92 0.00
C LEU A 135 13.83 1.48 -0.38
N LYS A 136 14.59 0.55 0.19
CA LYS A 136 14.38 -0.89 0.06
C LYS A 136 13.73 -1.45 1.33
N PRO A 137 12.92 -2.51 1.22
CA PRO A 137 12.35 -3.16 2.40
C PRO A 137 13.42 -3.49 3.44
N TYR A 138 13.13 -3.19 4.70
CA TYR A 138 14.01 -3.35 5.86
C TYR A 138 15.21 -2.39 5.95
N ASP A 139 15.28 -1.36 5.10
CA ASP A 139 16.23 -0.27 5.31
C ASP A 139 15.94 0.46 6.63
N ILE A 140 17.02 0.94 7.27
CA ILE A 140 16.96 1.69 8.52
C ILE A 140 17.13 3.18 8.23
N ILE A 141 16.17 3.98 8.68
CA ILE A 141 16.22 5.43 8.62
C ILE A 141 16.52 5.97 10.02
N SER A 142 17.57 6.77 10.17
CA SER A 142 17.92 7.41 11.44
C SER A 142 17.69 8.92 11.35
N MET A 143 17.08 9.49 12.37
CA MET A 143 16.76 10.92 12.48
C MET A 143 16.83 11.33 13.95
N GLY A 144 17.62 12.36 14.27
CA GLY A 144 17.93 12.69 15.67
C GLY A 144 18.56 11.50 16.40
N LYS A 145 17.92 11.05 17.47
CA LYS A 145 18.32 9.86 18.27
C LYS A 145 17.42 8.65 18.04
N SER A 146 16.53 8.71 17.04
CA SER A 146 15.56 7.67 16.76
C SER A 146 15.90 6.93 15.48
N ARG A 147 15.56 5.64 15.42
CA ARG A 147 15.74 4.78 14.24
C ARG A 147 14.43 4.11 13.86
N PHE A 148 14.22 4.00 12.56
CA PHE A 148 12.99 3.52 11.96
C PHE A 148 13.27 2.47 10.90
N LEU A 149 12.60 1.34 10.97
CA LEU A 149 12.64 0.29 9.95
C LEU A 149 11.57 0.57 8.89
N PHE A 150 11.96 0.61 7.63
CA PHE A 150 11.01 0.76 6.52
C PHE A 150 10.42 -0.59 6.10
N VAL A 151 9.09 -0.64 5.97
CA VAL A 151 8.35 -1.82 5.48
C VAL A 151 7.49 -1.38 4.30
N ALA A 152 7.80 -1.87 3.10
CA ALA A 152 7.00 -1.60 1.91
C ALA A 152 5.78 -2.53 1.87
N LEU A 153 4.59 -1.97 1.62
CA LEU A 153 3.42 -2.74 1.19
C LEU A 153 3.32 -2.73 -0.33
N CYS A 154 3.27 -1.51 -0.88
CA CYS A 154 3.12 -1.29 -2.30
C CYS A 154 4.48 -1.31 -3.00
N GLY A 155 4.53 -1.94 -4.16
CA GLY A 155 5.73 -2.13 -4.96
C GLY A 155 5.45 -3.04 -6.15
N THR A 156 6.49 -3.68 -6.69
CA THR A 156 6.36 -4.59 -7.84
C THR A 156 5.41 -5.77 -7.60
N ASN A 157 5.21 -6.17 -6.34
CA ASN A 157 4.39 -7.32 -5.98
C ASN A 157 2.92 -6.95 -5.69
N PHE A 158 2.61 -5.67 -5.48
CA PHE A 158 1.28 -5.22 -5.08
C PHE A 158 1.10 -3.71 -5.32
N SER A 159 0.04 -3.32 -6.01
CA SER A 159 -0.47 -1.95 -6.05
C SER A 159 -1.96 -1.90 -5.71
N TRP A 160 -2.40 -0.84 -5.02
CA TRP A 160 -3.83 -0.59 -4.83
C TRP A 160 -4.57 -0.38 -6.14
N ASP A 161 -3.88 0.00 -7.21
CA ASP A 161 -4.49 0.17 -8.52
C ASP A 161 -4.74 -1.18 -9.23
N ASP A 162 -4.17 -2.29 -8.73
CA ASP A 162 -4.45 -3.65 -9.23
C ASP A 162 -5.77 -4.21 -8.66
N VAL A 163 -6.28 -3.63 -7.57
CA VAL A 163 -7.46 -4.12 -6.82
C VAL A 163 -8.67 -3.19 -6.97
N LYS A 164 -8.51 -2.06 -7.66
CA LYS A 164 -9.58 -1.08 -7.90
C LYS A 164 -10.40 -1.35 -9.15
#